data_AF-H3CVX2-F1
#
_entry.id   AF-H3CVX2-F1
#
_cell.length_a   1.000
_cell.length_b   1.000
_cell.length_c   1.000
_cell.angle_alpha   90.00
_cell.angle_beta   90.00
_cell.angle_gamma   90.00
#
_symmetry.space_group_name_H-M   'P 1'
#
loop_
_entity.id
_entity.type
_entity.pdbx_description
1 polymer ?
#
loop_
_entity_poly.entity_id
_entity_poly.type
_entity_poly.pdbx_seq_one_letter_code
_entity_poly.pdbx_strand_id
1 'polypeptide(L)'
;MHKWMLTWNLQKLFSGLYLHAIFLLGCLHVVYSDCTPEQLAAIMNCSRHERHTRNYDYMEGGDVRIRQLFSRTQWFLTIGDNGSINGTQDPANCHSK
;
A
#
# COMPACT_ATOMS: atom_id res chain seq x y z
N MET A 1 52.99 -16.52 -22.71
CA MET A 1 51.96 -15.77 -23.46
C MET A 1 50.61 -15.66 -22.75
N HIS A 2 50.25 -16.59 -21.84
CA HIS A 2 48.95 -16.59 -21.14
C HIS A 2 48.68 -15.38 -20.20
N LYS A 3 49.71 -14.81 -19.56
CA LYS A 3 49.55 -13.66 -18.65
C LYS A 3 49.10 -12.37 -19.36
N TRP A 4 49.52 -12.17 -20.60
CA TRP A 4 49.20 -10.99 -21.41
C TRP A 4 47.76 -11.02 -21.96
N MET A 5 47.23 -12.21 -22.24
CA MET A 5 45.83 -12.37 -22.65
C MET A 5 44.87 -12.13 -21.47
N LEU A 6 45.26 -12.55 -20.26
CA LEU A 6 44.44 -12.36 -19.06
C LEU A 6 44.27 -10.88 -18.70
N THR A 7 45.34 -10.09 -18.78
CA THR A 7 45.30 -8.65 -18.52
C THR A 7 44.42 -7.91 -19.53
N TRP A 8 44.47 -8.30 -20.80
CA TRP A 8 43.66 -7.69 -21.85
C TRP A 8 42.16 -8.00 -21.70
N ASN A 9 41.83 -9.24 -21.32
CA ASN A 9 40.44 -9.64 -21.07
C ASN A 9 39.88 -8.92 -19.85
N LEU A 10 40.69 -8.81 -18.79
CA LEU A 10 40.30 -8.12 -17.56
C LEU A 10 40.06 -6.62 -17.79
N GLN A 11 40.90 -5.95 -18.59
CA GLN A 11 40.68 -4.55 -18.98
C GLN A 11 39.39 -4.35 -19.79
N LYS A 12 39.06 -5.27 -20.70
CA LYS A 12 37.80 -5.24 -21.45
C LYS A 12 36.57 -5.41 -20.55
N LEU A 13 36.64 -6.32 -19.57
CA LEU A 13 35.55 -6.55 -18.62
C LEU A 13 35.31 -5.32 -17.73
N PHE A 14 36.37 -4.70 -17.21
CA PHE A 14 36.24 -3.47 -16.40
C PHE A 14 35.70 -2.30 -17.22
N SER A 15 36.12 -2.16 -18.48
CA SER A 15 35.59 -1.12 -19.38
C SER A 15 34.11 -1.32 -19.68
N GLY A 16 33.67 -2.57 -19.95
CA GLY A 16 32.26 -2.87 -20.19
C GLY A 16 31.38 -2.63 -18.96
N LEU A 17 31.86 -2.99 -17.77
CA LEU A 17 31.17 -2.77 -16.50
C LEU A 17 31.04 -1.27 -16.19
N TYR A 18 32.08 -0.49 -16.48
CA TYR A 18 32.07 0.96 -16.30
C TYR A 18 31.05 1.66 -17.22
N LEU A 19 30.98 1.27 -18.50
CA LEU A 19 29.98 1.80 -19.43
C LEU A 19 28.56 1.42 -19.00
N HIS A 20 28.34 0.21 -18.48
CA HIS A 20 27.05 -0.19 -17.92
C HIS A 20 26.68 0.63 -16.69
N ALA A 21 27.62 0.91 -15.79
CA ALA A 21 27.37 1.75 -14.62
C ALA A 21 26.97 3.17 -15.02
N ILE A 22 27.65 3.78 -16.01
CA ILE A 22 27.28 5.10 -16.54
C ILE A 22 25.89 5.08 -17.16
N PHE A 23 25.56 4.05 -17.95
CA PHE A 23 24.25 3.92 -18.57
C PHE A 23 23.13 3.84 -17.51
N LEU A 24 23.31 3.02 -16.47
CA LEU A 24 22.35 2.91 -15.38
C LEU A 24 22.17 4.22 -14.60
N LEU A 25 23.27 4.94 -14.34
CA LEU A 25 23.21 6.26 -13.69
C LEU A 25 22.51 7.30 -14.58
N GLY A 26 22.75 7.28 -15.89
CA GLY A 26 22.06 8.14 -16.85
C GLY A 26 20.56 7.87 -16.90
N CYS A 27 20.15 6.60 -16.95
CA CYS A 27 18.72 6.22 -16.91
C CYS A 27 18.06 6.67 -15.60
N LEU A 28 18.72 6.49 -14.46
CA LEU A 28 18.21 6.93 -13.16
C LEU A 28 18.04 8.45 -13.10
N HIS A 29 18.97 9.21 -13.69
CA HIS A 29 18.93 10.67 -13.72
C HIS A 29 17.80 11.20 -14.59
N VAL A 30 17.51 10.56 -15.73
CA VAL A 30 16.38 10.92 -16.61
C VAL A 30 15.05 10.67 -15.88
N VAL A 31 14.88 9.51 -15.24
CA VAL A 31 13.66 9.18 -14.49
C VAL A 31 13.45 10.08 -13.27
N TYR A 32 14.52 10.54 -12.62
CA TYR A 32 14.42 11.42 -11.45
C TYR A 32 14.16 12.89 -11.82
N SER A 33 14.64 13.34 -12.99
CA SER A 33 14.49 14.74 -13.43
C SER A 33 13.09 15.10 -13.90
N ASP A 34 12.26 14.10 -14.23
CA ASP A 34 10.84 14.29 -14.61
C ASP A 34 9.92 14.56 -13.41
N CYS A 35 10.38 14.28 -12.18
CA CYS A 35 9.65 14.62 -10.96
C CYS A 35 9.96 16.07 -10.58
N THR A 36 9.03 16.98 -10.89
CA THR A 36 9.15 18.37 -10.40
C THR A 36 9.15 18.38 -8.86
N PRO A 37 9.85 19.33 -8.21
CA PRO A 37 9.87 19.42 -6.74
C PRO A 37 8.46 19.57 -6.15
N GLU A 38 7.50 20.09 -6.92
CA GLU A 38 6.08 20.17 -6.58
C GLU A 38 5.40 18.79 -6.56
N GLN A 39 5.70 17.90 -7.53
CA GLN A 39 5.21 16.52 -7.52
C GLN A 39 5.83 15.71 -6.39
N LEU A 40 7.12 15.90 -6.11
CA LEU A 40 7.79 15.28 -4.96
C LEU A 40 7.14 15.76 -3.64
N ALA A 41 6.86 17.06 -3.52
CA ALA A 41 6.15 17.62 -2.39
C ALA A 41 4.73 17.05 -2.28
N ALA A 42 3.99 16.90 -3.37
CA ALA A 42 2.64 16.31 -3.37
C ALA A 42 2.66 14.83 -2.90
N ILE A 43 3.64 14.04 -3.34
CA ILE A 43 3.84 12.65 -2.92
C ILE A 43 4.23 12.58 -1.43
N MET A 44 5.08 13.48 -0.95
CA MET A 44 5.45 13.55 0.47
C MET A 44 4.33 14.11 1.38
N ASN A 45 3.42 14.91 0.82
CA ASN A 45 2.30 15.53 1.53
C ASN A 45 1.10 14.58 1.71
N CYS A 46 1.18 13.33 1.21
CA CYS A 46 0.19 12.29 1.50
C CYS A 46 0.08 11.92 3.00
N SER A 47 1.00 12.43 3.84
CA SER A 47 0.96 12.27 5.29
C SER A 47 0.05 13.27 6.01
N ARG A 48 -0.46 14.33 5.35
CA ARG A 48 -1.42 15.25 5.96
C ARG A 48 -2.86 14.69 5.87
N HIS A 49 -3.04 13.51 6.44
CA HIS A 49 -4.36 13.12 6.92
C HIS A 49 -4.62 13.93 8.19
N GLU A 50 -5.18 15.12 8.04
CA GLU A 50 -5.90 15.81 9.09
C GLU A 50 -7.17 14.99 9.39
N ARG A 51 -6.96 13.81 10.01
CA ARG A 51 -8.04 12.97 10.48
C ARG A 51 -8.67 13.74 11.62
N HIS A 52 -9.84 14.30 11.38
CA HIS A 52 -10.83 14.47 12.45
C HIS A 52 -11.07 13.08 13.07
N THR A 53 -10.22 12.72 14.04
CA THR A 53 -10.11 11.35 14.55
C THR A 53 -11.18 11.04 15.59
N ARG A 54 -11.95 12.02 16.08
CA ARG A 54 -12.87 11.80 17.22
C ARG A 54 -13.99 12.82 17.28
N ASN A 55 -14.79 12.91 16.23
CA ASN A 55 -16.14 13.45 16.42
C ASN A 55 -17.10 12.29 16.17
N TYR A 56 -17.71 11.79 17.25
CA TYR A 56 -18.76 10.77 17.23
C TYR A 56 -20.15 11.39 17.39
N ASP A 57 -20.28 12.72 17.34
CA ASP A 57 -21.55 13.43 17.52
C ASP A 57 -22.60 12.98 16.48
N TYR A 58 -22.15 12.51 15.30
CA TYR A 58 -23.03 11.89 14.30
C TYR A 58 -23.59 10.52 14.70
N MET A 59 -22.96 9.83 15.67
CA MET A 59 -23.43 8.59 16.28
C MET A 59 -24.31 8.84 17.52
N GLU A 60 -24.19 9.99 18.17
CA GLU A 60 -24.94 10.32 19.40
C GLU A 60 -26.39 10.77 19.15
N GLY A 61 -26.74 11.17 17.92
CA GLY A 61 -28.10 11.57 17.58
C GLY A 61 -28.42 11.68 16.09
N GLY A 62 -27.60 11.08 15.22
CA GLY A 62 -27.74 11.17 13.76
C GLY A 62 -28.64 10.09 13.13
N ASP A 63 -28.37 9.78 11.86
CA ASP A 63 -29.08 8.79 11.02
C ASP A 63 -28.80 7.35 11.51
N VAL A 64 -29.55 6.91 12.53
CA VAL A 64 -29.50 5.54 13.04
C VAL A 64 -30.05 4.59 11.97
N ARG A 65 -29.18 3.72 11.47
CA ARG A 65 -29.53 2.71 10.46
C ARG A 65 -29.44 1.32 11.05
N ILE A 66 -30.56 0.59 11.00
CA ILE A 66 -30.60 -0.84 11.29
C ILE A 66 -30.20 -1.59 10.02
N ARG A 67 -29.17 -2.44 10.10
CA ARG A 67 -28.54 -3.10 8.95
C ARG A 67 -27.98 -4.45 9.40
N GLN A 68 -28.24 -5.49 8.62
CA GLN A 68 -27.51 -6.74 8.78
C GLN A 68 -26.13 -6.61 8.15
N LEU A 69 -25.09 -7.02 8.88
CA LEU A 69 -23.73 -7.07 8.36
C LEU A 69 -23.44 -8.46 7.81
N PHE A 70 -23.34 -8.55 6.48
CA PHE A 70 -23.01 -9.79 5.79
C PHE A 70 -21.51 -9.87 5.50
N SER A 71 -20.87 -10.93 5.96
CA SER A 71 -19.46 -11.20 5.72
C SER A 71 -19.24 -11.76 4.32
N ARG A 72 -18.02 -11.56 3.78
CA ARG A 72 -17.60 -12.20 2.53
C ARG A 72 -17.63 -13.73 2.62
N THR A 73 -17.47 -14.30 3.82
CA THR A 73 -17.52 -15.75 4.06
C THR A 73 -18.94 -16.30 4.16
N GLN A 74 -19.95 -15.51 3.77
CA GLN A 74 -21.35 -15.88 3.73
C GLN A 74 -22.01 -16.08 5.10
N TRP A 75 -21.70 -15.20 6.06
CA TRP A 75 -22.30 -15.19 7.39
C TRP A 75 -22.84 -13.80 7.73
N PHE A 76 -24.03 -13.71 8.29
CA PHE A 76 -24.51 -12.53 8.98
C PHE A 76 -23.90 -12.45 10.37
N LEU A 77 -23.36 -11.29 10.74
CA LEU A 77 -22.86 -11.04 12.09
C LEU A 77 -24.02 -11.12 13.08
N THR A 78 -23.84 -11.83 14.19
CA THR A 78 -24.81 -11.86 15.29
C THR A 78 -24.18 -11.41 16.59
N ILE A 79 -24.94 -10.67 17.40
CA ILE A 79 -24.57 -10.31 18.77
C ILE A 79 -25.60 -10.94 19.73
N GLY A 80 -25.15 -11.92 20.51
CA GLY A 80 -25.99 -12.56 21.51
C GLY A 80 -26.21 -11.67 22.74
N ASP A 81 -27.22 -12.00 23.54
CA ASP A 81 -27.61 -11.18 24.71
C ASP A 81 -26.50 -11.09 25.79
N ASN A 82 -25.58 -12.07 25.81
CA ASN A 82 -24.40 -12.07 26.66
C ASN A 82 -23.21 -11.28 26.07
N GLY A 83 -23.41 -10.59 24.94
CA GLY A 83 -22.35 -9.89 24.19
C GLY A 83 -21.47 -10.80 23.35
N SER A 84 -21.80 -12.09 23.19
CA SER A 84 -21.05 -12.98 22.31
C SER A 84 -21.22 -12.60 20.84
N ILE A 85 -20.13 -12.60 20.09
CA ILE A 85 -20.11 -12.28 18.66
C ILE A 85 -19.94 -13.57 17.89
N ASN A 86 -20.90 -13.86 17.01
CA ASN A 86 -20.93 -15.09 16.19
C ASN A 86 -21.40 -14.77 14.77
N GLY A 87 -21.56 -15.80 13.94
CA GLY A 87 -22.16 -15.70 12.62
C GLY A 87 -23.35 -16.64 12.46
N THR A 88 -24.35 -16.22 11.68
CA THR A 88 -25.48 -17.07 11.24
C THR A 88 -25.65 -17.02 9.72
N GLN A 89 -26.14 -18.10 9.12
CA GLN A 89 -26.56 -18.11 7.71
C GLN A 89 -28.05 -17.79 7.54
N ASP A 90 -28.81 -17.79 8.64
CA ASP A 90 -30.24 -17.47 8.63
C ASP A 90 -30.44 -15.95 8.50
N PRO A 91 -30.99 -15.45 7.37
CA PRO A 91 -31.22 -14.03 7.17
C PRO A 91 -32.34 -13.47 8.06
N ALA A 92 -33.18 -14.31 8.67
CA ALA A 92 -34.28 -13.87 9.53
C ALA A 92 -33.87 -13.79 11.02
N ASN A 93 -32.64 -14.17 11.37
CA ASN A 93 -32.18 -14.25 12.74
C ASN A 93 -32.26 -12.88 13.46
N CYS A 94 -32.94 -12.85 14.61
CA CYS A 94 -33.18 -11.63 15.38
C CYS A 94 -31.90 -10.99 15.93
N HIS A 95 -30.86 -11.79 16.22
CA HIS A 95 -29.59 -11.30 16.76
C HIS A 95 -28.65 -10.74 15.68
N SER A 96 -29.07 -10.73 14.41
CA SER A 96 -28.26 -10.26 13.27
C SER A 96 -28.64 -8.88 12.72
N LYS A 97 -29.61 -8.21 13.36
CA LYS A 97 -30.19 -6.93 12.90
C LYS A 97 -29.49 -5.70 13.45
#